data_AF-A0A957P7A5-F1
#
_entry.id   AF-A0A957P7A5-F1
#
_cell.length_a   1.000
_cell.length_b   1.000
_cell.length_c   1.000
_cell.angle_alpha   90.00
_cell.angle_beta   90.00
_cell.angle_gamma   90.00
#
_symmetry.space_group_name_H-M   'P 1'
#
loop_
_entity.id
_entity.type
_entity.pdbx_description
1 polymer ?
#
loop_
_entity_poly.entity_id
_entity_poly.type
_entity_poly.pdbx_seq_one_letter_code
_entity_poly.pdbx_strand_id
1 'polypeptide(L)'
;GDRFEVGAIPLPPGPEGRQGTCFSGNQWMINSNSAAPDAAWEFAKLITSTEAGIFNVLEAKRQTNGRKSVWTNPEVNAVNPLYGFTDKVLTEGIEPYPMPWNTRFTEANNIFQAEIDLIWEGEQTFAEYAAEVERKTQAVLDEPMPS
;
A
#
# COMPACT_ATOMS: atom_id res chain seq x y z
N GLY A 1 -23.05 15.80 -11.24
CA GLY A 1 -23.02 14.40 -10.82
C GLY A 1 -23.73 14.32 -9.50
N ASP A 2 -24.46 13.28 -9.14
CA ASP A 2 -24.12 11.88 -9.38
C ASP A 2 -25.40 11.05 -9.50
N ARG A 3 -25.45 10.15 -10.48
CA ARG A 3 -26.61 9.27 -10.72
C ARG A 3 -26.56 7.96 -9.93
N PHE A 4 -25.51 7.77 -9.12
CA PHE A 4 -25.23 6.51 -8.43
C PHE A 4 -24.76 6.75 -7.00
N GLU A 5 -25.22 5.89 -6.10
CA GLU A 5 -24.68 5.79 -4.74
C GLU A 5 -23.42 4.93 -4.77
N VAL A 6 -22.32 5.47 -4.25
CA VAL A 6 -21.04 4.76 -4.16
C VAL A 6 -20.89 4.19 -2.76
N GLY A 7 -20.75 2.87 -2.66
CA GLY A 7 -20.38 2.16 -1.44
C GLY A 7 -18.96 1.61 -1.53
N ALA A 8 -18.38 1.27 -0.39
CA ALA A 8 -17.08 0.62 -0.32
C ALA A 8 -17.12 -0.52 0.70
N ILE A 9 -16.58 -1.67 0.33
CA ILE A 9 -16.52 -2.88 1.15
C ILE A 9 -15.12 -3.49 1.07
N PRO A 10 -14.72 -4.33 2.04
CA PRO A 10 -13.48 -5.09 1.93
C PRO A 10 -13.51 -6.03 0.72
N LEU A 11 -12.34 -6.35 0.17
CA LEU A 11 -12.23 -7.38 -0.88
C LEU A 11 -12.79 -8.72 -0.37
N PRO A 12 -13.53 -9.47 -1.20
CA PRO A 12 -14.07 -10.76 -0.80
C PRO A 12 -12.94 -11.76 -0.50
N PRO A 13 -13.16 -12.71 0.43
CA PRO A 13 -12.21 -13.79 0.67
C PRO A 13 -12.10 -14.69 -0.57
N GLY A 14 -10.91 -15.28 -0.76
CA GLY A 14 -10.71 -16.32 -1.78
C GLY A 14 -11.45 -17.62 -1.45
N PRO A 15 -11.44 -18.62 -2.36
CA PRO A 15 -12.14 -19.89 -2.18
C PRO A 15 -11.75 -20.66 -0.91
N GLU A 16 -10.53 -20.46 -0.41
CA GLU A 16 -10.03 -21.07 0.83
C GLU A 16 -10.34 -20.25 2.09
N GLY A 17 -11.13 -19.19 1.97
CA GLY A 17 -11.55 -18.34 3.09
C GLY A 17 -10.50 -17.34 3.58
N ARG A 18 -9.29 -17.32 2.99
CA ARG A 18 -8.26 -16.33 3.30
C ARG A 18 -8.59 -14.99 2.62
N GLN A 19 -8.59 -13.93 3.42
CA GLN A 19 -8.64 -12.55 2.95
C GLN A 19 -7.21 -11.98 3.00
N GLY A 20 -6.54 -11.91 1.86
CA GLY A 20 -5.19 -11.35 1.78
C GLY A 20 -5.21 -9.89 2.23
N THR A 21 -4.25 -9.52 3.08
CA THR A 21 -4.00 -8.12 3.44
C THR A 21 -2.61 -7.74 2.94
N CYS A 22 -2.48 -6.53 2.40
CA CYS A 22 -1.18 -5.97 2.06
C CYS A 22 -1.20 -4.50 2.44
N PHE A 23 -0.39 -4.14 3.43
CA PHE A 23 -0.25 -2.74 3.82
C PHE A 23 0.77 -2.06 2.91
N SER A 24 0.27 -1.06 2.19
CA SER A 24 1.10 -0.08 1.52
C SER A 24 0.84 1.28 2.14
N GLY A 25 1.88 2.07 2.27
CA GLY A 25 1.81 3.42 2.80
C GLY A 25 2.93 4.27 2.23
N ASN A 26 2.61 5.51 1.91
CA ASN A 26 3.62 6.48 1.51
C ASN A 26 4.31 7.03 2.74
N GLN A 27 5.63 7.21 2.65
CA GLN A 27 6.44 7.77 3.73
C GLN A 27 7.00 9.13 3.31
N TRP A 28 7.06 10.05 4.27
CA TRP A 28 7.81 11.30 4.11
C TRP A 28 9.25 11.05 4.52
N MET A 29 10.18 11.34 3.62
CA MET A 29 11.61 11.16 3.84
C MET A 29 12.33 12.51 3.65
N ILE A 30 13.33 12.76 4.50
CA ILE A 30 14.19 13.94 4.37
C ILE A 30 15.47 13.52 3.67
N ASN A 31 15.81 14.22 2.58
CA ASN A 31 17.05 13.97 1.86
C ASN A 31 18.26 14.25 2.76
N SER A 32 19.21 13.31 2.83
CA SER A 32 20.43 13.44 3.64
C SER A 32 21.32 14.61 3.23
N ASN A 33 21.20 15.09 2.00
CA ASN A 33 21.91 16.25 1.46
C ASN A 33 21.10 17.56 1.56
N SER A 34 20.01 17.60 2.34
CA SER A 34 19.21 18.81 2.52
C SER A 34 20.05 19.95 3.09
N ALA A 35 19.95 21.14 2.50
CA ALA A 35 20.57 22.35 3.03
C ALA A 35 19.84 22.91 4.28
N ALA A 36 18.65 22.38 4.60
CA ALA A 36 17.82 22.82 5.72
C ALA A 36 17.13 21.62 6.41
N PRO A 37 17.89 20.68 7.01
CA PRO A 37 17.32 19.45 7.59
C PRO A 37 16.37 19.74 8.75
N ASP A 38 16.67 20.72 9.61
CA ASP A 38 15.82 21.08 10.75
C ASP A 38 14.46 21.64 10.30
N ALA A 39 14.45 22.53 9.30
CA ALA A 39 13.22 23.07 8.75
C ALA A 39 12.39 21.98 8.04
N ALA A 40 13.05 21.06 7.32
CA ALA A 40 12.40 19.90 6.71
C ALA A 40 11.77 18.98 7.77
N TRP A 41 12.42 18.83 8.92
CA TRP A 41 11.88 18.07 10.05
C TRP A 41 10.65 18.73 10.67
N GLU A 42 10.68 20.04 10.89
CA GLU A 42 9.51 20.78 11.36
C GLU A 42 8.32 20.64 10.38
N PHE A 43 8.60 20.72 9.08
CA PHE A 43 7.59 20.49 8.05
C PHE A 43 7.03 19.06 8.06
N ALA A 44 7.89 18.05 8.17
CA ALA A 44 7.48 16.65 8.24
C ALA A 44 6.54 16.40 9.44
N LYS A 45 6.82 16.99 10.61
CA LYS A 45 5.93 16.90 11.78
C LYS A 45 4.57 17.55 11.51
N LEU A 46 4.55 18.71 10.86
CA LEU A 46 3.32 19.42 10.53
C LEU A 46 2.42 18.58 9.61
N ILE A 47 2.95 18.07 8.49
CA ILE A 47 2.16 17.35 7.48
C ILE A 47 1.76 15.93 7.91
N THR A 48 2.42 15.37 8.92
CA THR A 48 2.08 14.08 9.53
C THR A 48 1.27 14.21 10.82
N SER A 49 0.82 15.42 11.17
CA SER A 49 -0.03 15.68 12.33
C SER A 49 -1.45 15.14 12.15
N THR A 50 -2.18 15.01 13.26
CA THR A 50 -3.62 14.67 13.24
C THR A 50 -4.42 15.72 12.46
N GLU A 51 -4.13 17.00 12.69
CA GLU A 51 -4.82 18.12 12.04
C GLU A 51 -4.66 18.06 10.52
N ALA A 52 -3.44 17.88 10.03
CA ALA A 52 -3.18 17.73 8.60
C ALA A 52 -3.90 16.52 7.98
N GLY A 53 -3.99 15.40 8.72
CA GLY A 53 -4.70 14.22 8.25
C GLY A 53 -6.21 14.42 8.18
N ILE A 54 -6.81 15.09 9.17
CA ILE A 54 -8.24 15.46 9.15
C ILE A 54 -8.51 16.42 7.98
N PHE A 55 -7.68 17.46 7.84
CA PHE A 55 -7.77 18.41 6.74
C PHE A 55 -7.73 17.72 5.37
N ASN A 56 -6.85 16.75 5.18
CA ASN A 56 -6.76 16.00 3.93
C ASN A 56 -8.09 15.35 3.53
N VAL A 57 -8.82 14.78 4.49
CA VAL A 57 -10.10 14.12 4.22
C VAL A 57 -11.22 15.13 4.07
N LEU A 58 -11.37 16.03 5.05
CA LEU A 58 -12.54 16.90 5.15
C LEU A 58 -12.50 18.04 4.14
N GLU A 59 -11.33 18.63 3.90
CA GLU A 59 -11.19 19.83 3.07
C GLU A 59 -10.58 19.50 1.71
N ALA A 60 -9.41 18.84 1.69
CA ALA A 60 -8.70 18.55 0.46
C ALA A 60 -9.33 17.40 -0.36
N LYS A 61 -10.27 16.66 0.22
CA LYS A 61 -10.94 15.49 -0.37
C LYS A 61 -9.94 14.44 -0.89
N ARG A 62 -8.90 14.16 -0.10
CA ARG A 62 -7.84 13.17 -0.33
C ARG A 62 -7.90 12.06 0.72
N GLN A 63 -7.04 11.05 0.58
CA GLN A 63 -6.81 10.06 1.64
C GLN A 63 -6.13 10.72 2.86
N THR A 64 -6.41 10.14 4.04
CA THR A 64 -5.72 10.49 5.28
C THR A 64 -4.23 10.15 5.25
N ASN A 65 -3.45 10.73 6.17
CA ASN A 65 -2.09 10.30 6.47
C ASN A 65 -2.09 9.06 7.39
N GLY A 66 -0.90 8.52 7.67
CA GLY A 66 -0.71 7.32 8.50
C GLY A 66 -0.96 7.50 10.01
N ARG A 67 -1.50 8.62 10.48
CA ARG A 67 -1.69 8.89 11.91
C ARG A 67 -2.98 8.23 12.42
N LYS A 68 -2.86 7.22 13.29
CA LYS A 68 -4.00 6.45 13.85
C LYS A 68 -5.18 7.31 14.33
N SER A 69 -4.91 8.42 15.01
CA SER A 69 -5.94 9.35 15.53
C SER A 69 -6.88 9.90 14.45
N VAL A 70 -6.45 9.94 13.19
CA VAL A 70 -7.27 10.38 12.05
C VAL A 70 -8.21 9.27 11.59
N TRP A 71 -7.73 8.03 11.54
CA TRP A 71 -8.51 6.86 11.14
C TRP A 71 -9.67 6.56 12.11
N THR A 72 -9.50 6.94 13.38
CA THR A 72 -10.54 6.82 14.43
C THR A 72 -11.36 8.08 14.63
N ASN A 73 -11.15 9.14 13.84
CA ASN A 73 -11.87 10.41 14.00
C ASN A 73 -13.32 10.28 13.51
N PRO A 74 -14.33 10.73 14.27
CA PRO A 74 -15.75 10.54 13.92
C PRO A 74 -16.17 11.33 12.66
N GLU A 75 -15.61 12.52 12.43
CA GLU A 75 -15.92 13.34 11.25
C GLU A 75 -15.30 12.73 9.98
N VAL A 76 -14.09 12.20 10.09
CA VAL A 76 -13.43 11.44 9.00
C VAL A 76 -14.23 10.19 8.65
N ASN A 77 -14.71 9.45 9.66
CA ASN A 77 -15.52 8.25 9.46
C ASN A 77 -16.92 8.55 8.91
N ALA A 78 -17.48 9.74 9.17
CA ALA A 78 -18.72 10.18 8.55
C ALA A 78 -18.58 10.39 7.03
N VAL A 79 -17.36 10.68 6.53
CA VAL A 79 -17.08 10.74 5.09
C VAL A 79 -16.97 9.33 4.48
N ASN A 80 -16.24 8.42 5.14
CA ASN A 80 -16.13 7.03 4.70
C ASN A 80 -15.89 6.09 5.91
N PRO A 81 -16.83 5.17 6.21
CA PRO A 81 -16.67 4.24 7.34
C PRO A 81 -15.52 3.24 7.16
N LEU A 82 -14.95 3.12 5.95
CA LEU A 82 -13.78 2.28 5.73
C LEU A 82 -12.54 2.77 6.49
N TYR A 83 -12.45 4.04 6.87
CA TYR A 83 -11.31 4.49 7.69
C TYR A 83 -11.26 3.75 9.04
N GLY A 84 -12.38 3.70 9.77
CA GLY A 84 -12.48 2.97 11.04
C GLY A 84 -12.36 1.45 10.84
N PHE A 85 -12.88 0.92 9.74
CA PHE A 85 -12.66 -0.48 9.37
C PHE A 85 -11.16 -0.77 9.16
N THR A 86 -10.43 0.08 8.45
CA THR A 86 -9.00 -0.10 8.21
C THR A 86 -8.21 0.00 9.52
N ASP A 87 -8.53 0.92 10.42
CA ASP A 87 -7.90 0.96 11.76
C ASP A 87 -8.09 -0.36 12.53
N LYS A 88 -9.30 -0.90 12.48
CA LYS A 88 -9.61 -2.20 13.09
C LYS A 88 -8.74 -3.31 12.49
N VAL A 89 -8.69 -3.44 11.16
CA VAL A 89 -7.86 -4.45 10.47
C VAL A 89 -6.37 -4.30 10.82
N LEU A 90 -5.85 -3.08 10.80
CA LEU A 90 -4.45 -2.81 11.16
C LEU A 90 -4.15 -3.17 12.63
N THR A 91 -5.11 -2.97 13.53
CA THR A 91 -4.97 -3.28 14.96
C THR A 91 -5.07 -4.77 15.25
N GLU A 92 -5.94 -5.49 14.54
CA GLU A 92 -6.10 -6.95 14.66
C GLU A 92 -4.89 -7.71 14.13
N GLY A 93 -4.16 -7.10 13.20
CA GLY A 93 -2.96 -7.64 12.59
C GLY A 93 -3.16 -7.90 11.10
N ILE A 94 -2.12 -7.59 10.35
CA ILE A 94 -2.06 -7.74 8.90
C ILE A 94 -0.88 -8.63 8.54
N GLU A 95 -0.93 -9.20 7.33
CA GLU A 95 0.20 -9.90 6.78
C GLU A 95 1.36 -8.93 6.57
N PRO A 96 2.59 -9.30 6.99
CA PRO A 96 3.74 -8.45 6.77
C PRO A 96 3.99 -8.29 5.28
N TYR A 97 4.43 -7.11 4.88
CA TYR A 97 4.88 -6.90 3.51
C TYR A 97 6.03 -7.87 3.20
N PRO A 98 5.93 -8.68 2.13
CA PRO A 98 6.89 -9.74 1.85
C PRO A 98 8.15 -9.16 1.20
N MET A 99 8.95 -8.44 1.99
CA MET A 99 10.21 -7.84 1.55
C MET A 99 11.27 -8.93 1.31
N PRO A 100 11.75 -9.15 0.07
CA PRO A 100 12.91 -10.00 -0.20
C PRO A 100 14.09 -9.76 0.73
N TRP A 101 14.71 -10.85 1.17
CA TRP A 101 15.89 -10.83 2.03
C TRP A 101 17.06 -10.03 1.40
N ASN A 102 17.18 -10.08 0.07
CA ASN A 102 18.24 -9.42 -0.68
C ASN A 102 17.92 -7.97 -1.06
N THR A 103 16.82 -7.41 -0.53
CA THR A 103 16.35 -6.05 -0.77
C THR A 103 16.01 -5.69 -2.23
N ARG A 104 16.00 -6.66 -3.14
CA ARG A 104 15.73 -6.47 -4.58
C ARG A 104 14.24 -6.46 -4.96
N PHE A 105 13.35 -5.96 -4.09
CA PHE A 105 11.90 -5.97 -4.37
C PHE A 105 11.56 -5.31 -5.70
N THR A 106 12.14 -4.14 -6.00
CA THR A 106 11.82 -3.42 -7.24
C THR A 106 12.18 -4.25 -8.48
N GLU A 107 13.32 -4.92 -8.48
CA GLU A 107 13.74 -5.77 -9.60
C GLU A 107 12.83 -7.00 -9.73
N ALA A 108 12.57 -7.69 -8.60
CA ALA A 108 11.70 -8.86 -8.59
C ALA A 108 10.27 -8.51 -9.02
N ASN A 109 9.73 -7.39 -8.55
CA ASN A 109 8.39 -6.91 -8.89
C ASN A 109 8.30 -6.49 -10.36
N ASN A 110 9.34 -5.89 -10.94
CA ASN A 110 9.35 -5.54 -12.36
C ASN A 110 9.31 -6.79 -13.24
N ILE A 111 10.08 -7.82 -12.88
CA ILE A 111 10.01 -9.13 -13.56
C ILE A 111 8.64 -9.77 -13.38
N PHE A 112 8.15 -9.85 -12.14
CA PHE A 112 6.82 -10.41 -11.86
C PHE A 112 5.73 -9.74 -12.69
N GLN A 113 5.68 -8.40 -12.70
CA GLN A 113 4.67 -7.63 -13.45
C GLN A 113 4.76 -7.91 -14.95
N ALA A 114 5.95 -7.83 -15.54
CA ALA A 114 6.11 -8.07 -16.98
C ALA A 114 5.64 -9.47 -17.41
N GLU A 115 5.78 -10.47 -16.53
CA GLU A 115 5.45 -11.86 -16.84
C GLU A 115 4.00 -12.24 -16.51
N ILE A 116 3.45 -11.70 -15.42
CA ILE A 116 2.05 -11.92 -15.03
C ILE A 116 1.07 -11.17 -15.96
N ASP A 117 1.49 -10.03 -16.54
CA ASP A 117 0.70 -9.26 -17.49
C ASP A 117 0.32 -10.13 -18.71
N LEU A 118 1.20 -11.02 -19.17
CA LEU A 118 0.91 -11.97 -20.26
C LEU A 118 -0.27 -12.90 -19.94
N ILE A 119 -0.45 -13.27 -18.66
CA ILE A 119 -1.59 -14.06 -18.21
C ILE A 119 -2.84 -13.18 -18.12
N TRP A 120 -2.72 -11.96 -17.60
CA TRP A 120 -3.86 -11.04 -17.46
C TRP A 120 -4.40 -10.54 -18.80
N GLU A 121 -3.54 -10.38 -19.79
CA GLU A 121 -3.89 -9.98 -21.16
C GLU A 121 -4.37 -11.17 -22.01
N GLY A 122 -4.25 -12.40 -21.48
CA GLY A 122 -4.73 -13.62 -22.13
C GLY A 122 -3.80 -14.15 -23.23
N GLU A 123 -2.56 -13.65 -23.31
CA GLU A 123 -1.53 -14.17 -24.23
C GLU A 123 -1.00 -15.54 -23.78
N GLN A 124 -1.05 -15.80 -22.47
CA GLN A 124 -0.69 -17.06 -21.84
C GLN A 124 -1.79 -17.52 -20.89
N THR A 125 -1.88 -18.82 -20.61
CA THR A 125 -2.74 -19.33 -19.55
C THR A 125 -1.98 -19.49 -18.24
N PHE A 126 -2.68 -19.38 -17.11
CA PHE A 126 -2.08 -19.63 -15.80
C PHE A 126 -1.46 -21.03 -15.72
N ALA A 127 -2.16 -22.05 -16.24
CA ALA A 127 -1.73 -23.45 -16.17
C ALA A 127 -0.42 -23.71 -16.94
N GLU A 128 -0.17 -22.98 -18.02
CA GLU A 128 1.00 -23.17 -18.87
C GLU A 128 2.18 -22.28 -18.44
N TYR A 129 1.91 -21.11 -17.85
CA TYR A 129 2.93 -20.06 -17.71
C TYR A 129 3.29 -19.67 -16.27
N ALA A 130 2.47 -20.03 -15.27
CA ALA A 130 2.75 -19.65 -13.88
C ALA A 130 4.13 -20.11 -13.37
N ALA A 131 4.58 -21.30 -13.79
CA ALA A 131 5.91 -21.81 -13.44
C ALA A 131 7.06 -20.95 -14.02
N GLU A 132 6.85 -20.32 -15.18
CA GLU A 132 7.86 -19.44 -15.78
C GLU A 132 7.91 -18.08 -15.08
N VAL A 133 6.75 -17.54 -14.68
CA VAL A 133 6.65 -16.33 -13.83
C VAL A 133 7.43 -16.56 -12.53
N GLU A 134 7.21 -17.71 -11.87
CA GLU A 134 7.92 -18.10 -10.65
C GLU A 134 9.42 -18.21 -10.90
N ARG A 135 9.85 -18.98 -11.92
CA ARG A 135 11.26 -19.19 -12.24
C ARG A 135 12.01 -17.88 -12.48
N LYS A 136 11.42 -16.96 -13.25
CA LYS A 136 12.04 -15.66 -13.57
C LYS A 136 12.10 -14.74 -12.36
N THR A 137 11.04 -14.71 -11.55
CA THR A 137 11.01 -13.90 -10.32
C THR A 137 12.01 -14.46 -9.29
N GLN A 138 12.05 -15.78 -9.11
CA GLN A 138 12.94 -16.46 -8.17
C GLN A 138 14.42 -16.25 -8.50
N ALA A 139 14.78 -16.18 -9.79
CA ALA A 139 16.14 -15.88 -10.20
C ALA A 139 16.66 -14.55 -9.62
N VAL A 140 15.80 -13.53 -9.48
CA VAL A 140 16.15 -12.25 -8.82
C VAL A 140 16.23 -12.39 -7.31
N LEU A 141 15.38 -13.24 -6.72
CA LEU A 141 15.36 -13.47 -5.26
C LEU A 141 16.57 -14.29 -4.77
N ASP A 142 17.19 -15.07 -5.65
CA ASP A 142 18.39 -15.87 -5.38
C ASP A 142 19.69 -15.05 -5.46
N GLU A 143 19.65 -13.86 -6.07
CA GLU A 143 20.79 -12.95 -6.14
C GLU A 143 21.20 -12.44 -4.74
N PRO A 144 22.49 -12.15 -4.50
CA PRO A 144 22.94 -11.58 -3.25
C PRO A 144 22.38 -10.17 -3.03
N MET A 145 22.34 -9.79 -1.75
CA MET A 145 22.06 -8.41 -1.35
C MET A 145 23.06 -7.44 -2.03
N PRO A 146 22.59 -6.31 -2.58
CA PRO A 146 23.48 -5.27 -3.12
C PRO A 146 24.49 -4.80 -2.06
N SER A 147 25.73 -4.58 -2.49
CA SER A 147 26.83 -4.02 -1.67
C SER A 147 26.67 -2.54 -1.37
#